data_AF-A0A8J4XNB1-F1
#
_entry.id   AF-A0A8J4XNB1-F1
#
_cell.length_a   1.000
_cell.length_b   1.000
_cell.length_c   1.000
_cell.angle_alpha   90.00
_cell.angle_beta   90.00
_cell.angle_gamma   90.00
#
_symmetry.space_group_name_H-M   'P 1'
#
loop_
_entity.id
_entity.type
_entity.pdbx_description
1 polymer ?
#
loop_
_entity_poly.entity_id
_entity_poly.type
_entity_poly.pdbx_seq_one_letter_code
_entity_poly.pdbx_strand_id
1 'polypeptide(L)'
;MSLTGYPRLSTPSRMPDLTLFRSQKTGRGPLEKGWERCCEVVMCSYKLVDVSFTVFGLQTKVEEFVQRAIRSILLLGHRQAFAWIDEWYGMTLEDVREYECGMQRKTNEKIHLAQKKVTNGPGSPETQGEEEEDKESQGSKGRDSKKNSISSQGSDSSQSPKVGYLASWFKWS
;
A
#
# COMPACT_ATOMS: atom_id res chain seq x y z
N MET A 1 0.63 -15.79 15.48
CA MET A 1 0.93 -14.51 16.16
C MET A 1 -0.28 -13.61 16.01
N SER A 2 -0.92 -13.26 17.13
CA SER A 2 -2.17 -12.48 17.13
C SER A 2 -1.88 -11.02 16.77
N LEU A 3 -2.22 -10.60 15.54
CA LEU A 3 -2.10 -9.22 15.06
C LEU A 3 -3.31 -8.36 15.47
N THR A 4 -3.73 -8.41 16.74
CA THR A 4 -4.86 -7.60 17.23
C THR A 4 -4.63 -7.15 18.68
N GLY A 5 -3.69 -6.22 18.87
CA GLY A 5 -3.50 -5.53 20.15
C GLY A 5 -4.19 -4.16 20.22
N TYR A 6 -4.55 -3.58 19.08
CA TYR A 6 -5.32 -2.35 19.02
C TYR A 6 -6.61 -2.61 18.24
N PRO A 7 -7.80 -2.33 18.82
CA PRO A 7 -9.03 -2.34 18.05
C PRO A 7 -8.81 -1.35 16.91
N ARG A 8 -8.86 -1.84 15.66
CA ARG A 8 -8.93 -0.99 14.48
C ARG A 8 -10.26 -0.25 14.63
N LEU A 9 -10.19 0.95 15.22
CA LEU A 9 -11.32 1.69 15.75
C LEU A 9 -12.46 1.68 14.74
N SER A 10 -13.60 1.11 15.13
CA SER A 10 -14.86 1.11 14.38
C SER A 10 -15.54 2.49 14.37
N THR A 11 -14.82 3.54 14.80
CA THR A 11 -15.25 4.93 14.80
C THR A 11 -14.45 5.72 13.77
N PRO A 12 -15.07 6.62 13.00
CA PRO A 12 -14.34 7.43 12.03
C PRO A 12 -13.39 8.37 12.77
N SER A 13 -12.11 8.23 12.48
CA SER A 13 -11.16 9.34 12.31
C SER A 13 -10.90 10.27 13.51
N ARG A 14 -10.14 9.80 14.50
CA ARG A 14 -9.21 10.69 15.21
C ARG A 14 -7.87 9.98 15.40
N MET A 15 -6.83 10.52 14.75
CA MET A 15 -5.45 10.12 15.00
C MET A 15 -5.17 10.15 16.51
N PRO A 16 -4.46 9.14 17.08
CA PRO A 16 -4.07 9.16 18.48
C PRO A 16 -3.31 10.45 18.79
N ASP A 17 -3.65 11.08 19.91
CA ASP A 17 -2.92 12.26 20.38
C ASP A 17 -1.53 11.82 20.86
N LEU A 18 -0.48 12.26 20.16
CA LEU A 18 0.90 11.88 20.49
C LEU A 18 1.38 12.47 21.81
N THR A 19 0.69 13.49 22.33
CA THR A 19 0.96 14.04 23.67
C THR A 19 0.46 13.12 24.79
N LEU A 20 -0.34 12.11 24.46
CA LEU A 20 -0.87 11.13 25.42
C LEU A 20 -0.37 9.71 25.12
N PHE A 21 0.07 9.46 23.88
CA PHE A 21 0.54 8.14 23.45
C PHE A 21 1.92 7.79 24.03
N ARG A 22 2.03 6.61 24.62
CA ARG A 22 3.30 6.01 25.04
C ARG A 22 3.37 4.57 24.55
N SER A 23 4.47 4.24 23.86
CA SER A 23 4.76 2.90 23.36
C SER A 23 4.99 1.92 24.50
N GLN A 24 4.34 0.76 24.45
CA GLN A 24 4.55 -0.29 25.44
C GLN A 24 5.83 -1.09 25.16
N LYS A 25 6.23 -1.24 23.90
CA LYS A 25 7.43 -2.01 23.52
C LYS A 25 8.73 -1.22 23.71
N THR A 26 8.71 0.08 23.44
CA THR A 26 9.92 0.93 23.42
C THR A 26 9.98 1.93 24.57
N GLY A 27 8.85 2.17 25.26
CA GLY A 27 8.73 3.20 26.28
C GLY A 27 8.72 4.63 25.75
N ARG A 28 8.86 4.86 24.43
CA ARG A 28 8.88 6.18 23.79
C ARG A 28 7.53 6.90 23.91
N GLY A 29 7.58 8.23 23.98
CA GLY A 29 6.43 9.08 24.26
C GLY A 29 6.10 9.14 25.75
N PRO A 30 5.18 10.02 26.18
CA PRO A 30 4.43 10.99 25.36
C PRO A 30 5.27 12.11 24.75
N LEU A 31 4.85 12.62 23.59
CA LEU A 31 5.52 13.73 22.89
C LEU A 31 4.95 15.08 23.35
N GLU A 32 5.22 15.45 24.60
CA GLU A 32 4.85 16.75 25.16
C GLU A 32 5.66 17.91 24.55
N LYS A 33 5.24 19.16 24.82
CA LYS A 33 5.98 20.33 24.34
C LYS A 33 7.42 20.30 24.87
N GLY A 34 8.40 20.27 23.97
CA GLY A 34 9.80 20.18 24.35
C GLY A 34 10.39 18.77 24.35
N TRP A 35 9.63 17.76 23.94
CA TRP A 35 10.08 16.37 23.84
C TRP A 35 11.40 16.23 23.07
N GLU A 36 11.63 17.11 22.09
CA GLU A 36 12.83 17.11 21.27
C GLU A 36 14.14 17.30 22.05
N ARG A 37 14.08 17.92 23.25
CA ARG A 37 15.24 18.13 24.12
C ARG A 37 15.54 16.96 25.05
N CYS A 38 14.56 16.10 25.30
CA CYS A 38 14.65 15.01 26.27
C CYS A 38 14.82 13.64 25.60
N CYS A 39 14.83 13.56 24.27
CA CYS A 39 14.96 12.30 23.54
C CYS A 39 16.42 12.02 23.20
N GLU A 40 16.93 10.84 23.61
CA GLU A 40 18.33 10.45 23.40
C GLU A 40 18.65 10.16 21.92
N VAL A 41 17.70 9.56 21.18
CA VAL A 41 17.89 9.16 19.79
C VAL A 41 16.77 9.73 18.93
N VAL A 42 17.12 10.74 18.15
CA VAL A 42 16.27 11.43 17.19
C VAL A 42 16.90 11.31 15.80
N MET A 43 16.07 10.96 14.82
CA MET A 43 16.44 10.97 13.40
C MET A 43 15.72 12.12 12.70
N CYS A 44 16.34 12.70 11.67
CA CYS A 44 15.72 13.70 10.82
C CYS A 44 15.78 13.22 9.36
N SER A 45 14.67 13.32 8.64
CA SER A 45 14.60 13.04 7.20
C SER A 45 14.36 14.35 6.44
N TYR A 46 15.28 14.70 5.56
CA TYR A 46 15.16 15.84 4.65
C TYR A 46 14.52 15.38 3.34
N LYS A 47 13.30 15.85 3.07
CA LYS A 47 12.55 15.52 1.86
C LYS A 47 12.45 16.74 0.95
N LEU A 48 13.29 16.79 -0.07
CA LEU A 48 13.24 17.82 -1.11
C LEU A 48 12.08 17.51 -2.06
N VAL A 49 11.18 18.48 -2.23
CA VAL A 49 9.97 18.33 -3.06
C VAL A 49 9.98 19.41 -4.12
N ASP A 50 10.18 18.99 -5.36
CA ASP A 50 10.06 19.84 -6.55
C ASP A 50 8.79 19.47 -7.32
N VAL A 51 8.03 20.49 -7.74
CA VAL A 51 6.74 20.32 -8.43
C VAL A 51 6.71 21.29 -9.59
N SER A 52 6.47 20.76 -10.79
CA SER A 52 6.32 21.54 -12.02
C SER A 52 4.98 21.22 -12.66
N PHE A 53 4.20 22.26 -12.96
CA PHE A 53 2.90 22.14 -13.62
C PHE A 53 2.76 23.18 -14.74
N THR A 54 3.12 22.79 -15.97
CA THR A 54 3.16 23.71 -17.11
C THR A 54 1.82 23.81 -17.85
N VAL A 55 0.78 24.30 -17.16
CA VAL A 55 -0.53 24.59 -17.77
C VAL A 55 -0.85 26.07 -17.57
N PHE A 56 -1.12 26.76 -18.68
CA PHE A 56 -1.43 28.18 -18.69
C PHE A 56 -2.62 28.49 -17.77
N GLY A 57 -2.47 29.54 -16.95
CA GLY A 57 -3.50 30.01 -16.02
C GLY A 57 -3.70 29.15 -14.78
N LEU A 58 -3.07 27.97 -14.66
CA LEU A 58 -3.24 27.05 -13.52
C LEU A 58 -1.94 26.68 -12.78
N GLN A 59 -0.77 26.94 -13.39
CA GLN A 59 0.56 26.61 -12.84
C GLN A 59 0.69 26.85 -11.33
N THR A 60 0.68 28.11 -10.91
CA THR A 60 0.94 28.49 -9.51
C THR A 60 -0.04 27.84 -8.54
N LYS A 61 -1.35 27.87 -8.86
CA LYS A 61 -2.38 27.32 -7.96
C LYS A 61 -2.24 25.82 -7.77
N VAL A 62 -1.89 25.09 -8.83
CA VAL A 62 -1.73 23.63 -8.76
C VAL A 62 -0.42 23.26 -8.05
N GLU A 63 0.69 23.94 -8.37
CA GLU A 63 1.98 23.71 -7.70
C GLU A 63 1.88 23.96 -6.19
N GLU A 64 1.28 25.08 -5.78
CA GLU A 64 1.04 25.40 -4.36
C GLU A 64 0.10 24.39 -3.68
N PHE A 65 -0.93 23.93 -4.38
CA PHE A 65 -1.83 22.91 -3.86
C PHE A 65 -1.09 21.60 -3.60
N VAL A 66 -0.31 21.11 -4.57
CA VAL A 66 0.45 19.87 -4.46
C VAL A 66 1.48 19.96 -3.35
N GLN A 67 2.21 21.07 -3.24
CA GLN A 67 3.18 21.29 -2.15
C GLN A 67 2.51 21.19 -0.76
N ARG A 68 1.33 21.81 -0.58
CA ARG A 68 0.55 21.70 0.67
C ARG A 68 0.04 20.29 0.91
N ALA A 69 -0.43 19.60 -0.13
CA ALA A 69 -0.91 18.23 -0.03
C ALA A 69 0.22 17.28 0.40
N ILE A 70 1.40 17.38 -0.22
CA ILE A 70 2.58 16.57 0.13
C ILE A 70 3.00 16.82 1.57
N ARG A 71 3.09 18.09 2.01
CA ARG A 71 3.39 18.41 3.41
C ARG A 71 2.40 17.77 4.37
N SER A 72 1.10 17.82 4.05
CA SER A 72 0.04 17.27 4.90
C SER A 72 0.13 15.74 4.99
N ILE A 73 0.33 15.06 3.85
CA ILE A 73 0.49 13.60 3.78
C ILE A 73 1.72 13.16 4.57
N LEU A 74 2.85 13.84 4.39
CA LEU A 74 4.09 13.51 5.11
C LEU A 74 3.92 13.70 6.62
N LEU A 75 3.33 14.82 7.07
CA LEU A 75 3.09 15.05 8.49
C LEU A 75 2.15 14.00 9.10
N LEU A 76 1.06 13.67 8.41
CA LEU A 76 0.13 12.63 8.85
C LEU A 76 0.84 11.27 8.94
N GLY A 77 1.59 10.89 7.92
CA GLY A 77 2.32 9.62 7.85
C GLY A 77 3.34 9.47 8.98
N HIS A 78 4.09 10.52 9.35
CA HIS A 78 5.03 10.44 10.47
C HIS A 78 4.31 10.31 11.82
N ARG A 79 3.16 10.99 11.99
CA ARG A 79 2.35 10.82 13.21
C ARG A 79 1.83 9.38 13.32
N GLN A 80 1.37 8.80 12.21
CA GLN A 80 0.93 7.40 12.13
C GLN A 80 2.07 6.44 12.43
N ALA A 81 3.22 6.63 11.79
CA ALA A 81 4.40 5.80 12.02
C ALA A 81 4.81 5.78 13.50
N PHE A 82 4.78 6.93 14.18
CA PHE A 82 5.05 6.98 15.62
C PHE A 82 3.95 6.34 16.47
N ALA A 83 2.68 6.63 16.19
CA ALA A 83 1.55 6.04 16.92
C ALA A 83 1.48 4.51 16.79
N TRP A 84 1.96 3.97 15.67
CA TRP A 84 2.01 2.53 15.40
C TRP A 84 3.39 1.92 15.65
N ILE A 85 4.28 2.58 16.40
CA ILE A 85 5.61 2.06 16.71
C ILE A 85 5.57 0.65 17.31
N ASP A 86 4.59 0.35 18.15
CA ASP A 86 4.45 -0.98 18.75
C ASP A 86 4.09 -2.07 17.71
N GLU A 87 3.55 -1.72 16.54
CA GLU A 87 3.20 -2.67 15.50
C GLU A 87 4.42 -3.12 14.70
N TRP A 88 5.31 -2.17 14.36
CA TRP A 88 6.47 -2.44 13.51
C TRP A 88 7.79 -2.60 14.27
N TYR A 89 7.87 -2.17 15.53
CA TYR A 89 9.07 -2.33 16.34
C TYR A 89 9.38 -3.82 16.56
N GLY A 90 10.57 -4.23 16.13
CA GLY A 90 11.05 -5.61 16.19
C GLY A 90 10.74 -6.47 14.97
N MET A 91 10.08 -5.94 13.93
CA MET A 91 9.92 -6.66 12.67
C MET A 91 11.28 -6.86 11.98
N THR A 92 11.48 -8.06 11.42
CA THR A 92 12.60 -8.36 10.53
C THR A 92 12.29 -7.88 9.10
N LEU A 93 13.30 -7.79 8.25
CA LEU A 93 13.09 -7.46 6.84
C LEU A 93 12.21 -8.49 6.12
N GLU A 94 12.26 -9.76 6.54
CA GLU A 94 11.41 -10.82 5.97
C GLU A 94 9.94 -10.60 6.35
N ASP A 95 9.66 -10.25 7.61
CA ASP A 95 8.30 -9.92 8.05
C ASP A 95 7.73 -8.73 7.26
N VAL A 96 8.57 -7.73 6.95
CA VAL A 96 8.18 -6.58 6.13
C VAL A 96 7.83 -7.01 4.71
N ARG A 97 8.63 -7.88 4.09
CA ARG A 97 8.36 -8.40 2.73
C ARG A 97 7.06 -9.21 2.68
N GLU A 98 6.82 -10.06 3.68
CA GLU A 98 5.57 -10.82 3.76
C GLU A 98 4.37 -9.89 3.92
N TYR A 99 4.49 -8.86 4.77
CA TYR A 99 3.46 -7.84 4.95
C TYR A 99 3.15 -7.10 3.65
N GLU A 100 4.18 -6.65 2.92
CA GLU A 100 4.03 -5.97 1.63
C GLU A 100 3.34 -6.86 0.59
N CYS A 101 3.76 -8.13 0.47
CA CYS A 101 3.14 -9.11 -0.43
C CYS A 101 1.66 -9.32 -0.10
N GLY A 102 1.34 -9.51 1.18
CA GLY A 102 -0.03 -9.65 1.66
C GLY A 102 -0.88 -8.41 1.39
N MET A 103 -0.33 -7.21 1.59
CA MET A 103 -1.03 -5.95 1.35
C MET A 103 -1.27 -5.69 -0.13
N GLN A 104 -0.29 -6.00 -0.98
CA GLN A 104 -0.39 -5.88 -2.43
C GLN A 104 -1.51 -6.78 -2.96
N ARG A 105 -1.55 -8.05 -2.53
CA ARG A 105 -2.62 -8.99 -2.91
C ARG A 105 -4.01 -8.45 -2.53
N LYS A 106 -4.20 -8.05 -1.27
CA LYS A 106 -5.46 -7.48 -0.77
C LYS A 106 -5.88 -6.22 -1.54
N THR A 107 -4.93 -5.39 -1.92
CA THR A 107 -5.19 -4.16 -2.69
C THR A 107 -5.64 -4.49 -4.09
N ASN A 108 -4.96 -5.43 -4.76
CA ASN A 108 -5.32 -5.90 -6.10
C ASN A 108 -6.74 -6.48 -6.10
N GLU A 109 -7.06 -7.39 -5.17
CA GLU A 109 -8.40 -7.97 -5.02
C GLU A 109 -9.50 -6.89 -4.92
N LYS A 110 -9.27 -5.84 -4.12
CA LYS A 110 -10.22 -4.72 -3.98
C LYS A 110 -10.37 -3.91 -5.25
N ILE A 111 -9.28 -3.65 -5.97
CA ILE A 111 -9.31 -2.93 -7.26
C ILE A 111 -10.09 -3.74 -8.29
N HIS A 112 -9.82 -5.03 -8.42
CA HIS A 112 -10.56 -5.93 -9.32
C HIS A 112 -12.05 -5.96 -9.00
N LEU A 113 -12.41 -6.05 -7.72
CA LEU A 113 -13.81 -6.01 -7.28
C LEU A 113 -14.47 -4.66 -7.60
N ALA A 114 -13.77 -3.55 -7.38
CA ALA A 114 -14.27 -2.21 -7.70
C ALA A 114 -14.50 -2.06 -9.21
N GLN A 115 -13.60 -2.57 -10.04
CA GLN A 115 -13.75 -2.56 -11.51
C GLN A 115 -14.95 -3.40 -11.97
N LYS A 116 -15.13 -4.62 -11.44
CA LYS A 116 -16.28 -5.48 -11.76
C LYS A 116 -17.63 -4.83 -11.40
N LYS A 117 -17.67 -4.06 -10.31
CA LYS A 117 -18.87 -3.30 -9.92
C LYS A 117 -19.18 -2.16 -10.88
N VAL A 118 -18.16 -1.51 -11.45
CA VAL A 118 -18.34 -0.43 -12.45
C VAL A 118 -18.78 -0.99 -13.81
N THR A 119 -18.27 -2.15 -14.22
CA THR A 119 -18.65 -2.77 -15.50
C THR A 119 -20.07 -3.36 -15.50
N ASN A 120 -20.63 -3.66 -14.32
CA ASN A 120 -21.94 -4.30 -14.17
C ASN A 120 -23.08 -3.31 -13.77
N GLY A 121 -22.94 -2.01 -14.06
CA GLY A 121 -24.00 -0.99 -13.91
C GLY A 121 -25.08 -1.05 -15.03
N PRO A 122 -26.30 -0.49 -14.81
CA PRO A 122 -27.57 -1.18 -15.03
C PRO A 122 -28.04 -1.22 -16.50
N GLY A 123 -28.14 -2.43 -17.04
CA GLY A 123 -28.72 -2.72 -18.36
C GLY A 123 -28.90 -4.23 -18.58
N SER A 124 -29.77 -4.85 -17.77
CA SER A 124 -30.61 -6.08 -17.91
C SER A 124 -30.30 -7.22 -18.93
N PRO A 125 -30.81 -8.47 -18.76
CA PRO A 125 -31.46 -9.14 -17.62
C PRO A 125 -30.72 -10.41 -17.14
N GLU A 126 -31.28 -10.96 -16.07
CA GLU A 126 -30.99 -12.21 -15.37
C GLU A 126 -30.72 -13.43 -16.28
N THR A 127 -29.79 -14.29 -15.85
CA THR A 127 -29.97 -15.74 -15.98
C THR A 127 -29.46 -16.39 -14.69
N GLN A 128 -30.35 -17.16 -14.07
CA GLN A 128 -30.23 -17.84 -12.80
C GLN A 128 -29.51 -19.19 -12.93
N GLY A 129 -28.93 -19.66 -11.82
CA GLY A 129 -28.56 -21.05 -11.54
C GLY A 129 -27.11 -21.42 -11.93
N GLU A 130 -26.33 -22.15 -11.15
CA GLU A 130 -26.60 -23.01 -9.99
C GLU A 130 -25.35 -23.11 -9.08
N GLU A 131 -25.57 -23.68 -7.90
CA GLU A 131 -24.69 -23.83 -6.73
C GLU A 131 -23.59 -24.90 -6.88
N GLU A 132 -22.80 -25.00 -5.80
CA GLU A 132 -21.57 -25.77 -5.51
C GLU A 132 -21.55 -27.27 -5.89
N GLU A 133 -20.33 -27.81 -6.09
CA GLU A 133 -19.93 -29.02 -5.35
C GLU A 133 -18.39 -29.16 -5.26
N ASP A 134 -17.88 -29.17 -4.02
CA ASP A 134 -16.57 -29.73 -3.65
C ASP A 134 -16.58 -31.25 -3.85
N LYS A 135 -15.57 -31.81 -4.53
CA LYS A 135 -15.13 -33.20 -4.30
C LYS A 135 -13.62 -33.33 -4.28
N GLU A 136 -13.12 -33.59 -3.09
CA GLU A 136 -11.85 -34.25 -2.81
C GLU A 136 -11.94 -35.73 -3.20
N SER A 137 -10.96 -36.25 -3.95
CA SER A 137 -10.40 -37.58 -3.68
C SER A 137 -9.07 -37.83 -4.42
N GLN A 138 -8.13 -38.35 -3.63
CA GLN A 138 -6.80 -38.89 -3.87
C GLN A 138 -6.54 -39.68 -5.17
N GLY A 139 -5.29 -39.71 -5.63
CA GLY A 139 -4.71 -40.92 -6.26
C GLY A 139 -3.64 -40.78 -7.35
N SER A 140 -2.37 -40.73 -6.94
CA SER A 140 -1.17 -41.36 -7.54
C SER A 140 -0.80 -41.29 -9.04
N LYS A 141 0.50 -40.93 -9.22
CA LYS A 141 1.53 -41.44 -10.16
C LYS A 141 1.42 -41.13 -11.66
N GLY A 142 2.51 -40.57 -12.19
CA GLY A 142 2.91 -40.79 -13.58
C GLY A 142 3.85 -39.72 -14.14
N ARG A 143 5.11 -40.09 -14.39
CA ARG A 143 6.10 -39.33 -15.17
C ARG A 143 5.57 -39.10 -16.60
N ASP A 144 5.92 -37.99 -17.24
CA ASP A 144 7.00 -38.02 -18.24
C ASP A 144 7.38 -36.64 -18.80
N SER A 145 8.67 -36.51 -19.04
CA SER A 145 9.28 -35.41 -19.77
C SER A 145 8.95 -35.53 -21.25
N LYS A 146 8.50 -34.44 -21.90
CA LYS A 146 8.84 -34.22 -23.30
C LYS A 146 8.89 -32.74 -23.65
N LYS A 147 10.12 -32.33 -23.98
CA LYS A 147 10.46 -31.12 -24.72
C LYS A 147 9.61 -31.05 -25.99
N ASN A 148 9.20 -29.85 -26.37
CA ASN A 148 9.32 -29.45 -27.76
C ASN A 148 9.63 -27.96 -27.85
N SER A 149 10.86 -27.72 -28.30
CA SER A 149 11.34 -26.50 -28.91
C SER A 149 10.48 -26.14 -30.11
N ILE A 150 10.06 -24.89 -30.20
CA ILE A 150 10.00 -24.21 -31.49
C ILE A 150 10.51 -22.79 -31.33
N SER A 151 11.65 -22.57 -31.96
CA SER A 151 12.25 -21.27 -32.23
C SER A 151 11.70 -20.75 -33.54
N SER A 152 11.25 -19.50 -33.57
CA SER A 152 11.32 -18.67 -34.77
C SER A 152 11.35 -17.20 -34.37
N GLN A 153 12.45 -16.57 -34.72
CA GLN A 153 12.70 -15.13 -34.63
C GLN A 153 11.90 -14.39 -35.74
N GLY A 154 11.50 -13.14 -35.47
CA GLY A 154 10.91 -12.27 -36.48
C GLY A 154 10.38 -10.93 -35.96
N SER A 155 11.30 -10.01 -35.66
CA SER A 155 11.27 -8.54 -35.85
C SER A 155 9.97 -7.71 -35.72
N ASP A 156 10.00 -6.83 -34.72
CA ASP A 156 9.79 -5.36 -34.76
C ASP A 156 8.49 -4.77 -35.34
N SER A 157 7.65 -4.21 -34.46
CA SER A 157 7.25 -2.80 -34.53
C SER A 157 6.26 -2.42 -33.42
N SER A 158 6.58 -1.32 -32.74
CA SER A 158 5.66 -0.34 -32.14
C SER A 158 4.53 -0.82 -31.24
N GLN A 159 4.69 -0.57 -29.92
CA GLN A 159 3.78 0.20 -29.05
C GLN A 159 3.95 -0.28 -27.61
N SER A 160 4.80 0.40 -26.85
CA SER A 160 4.86 0.25 -25.39
C SER A 160 3.60 0.88 -24.79
N PRO A 161 2.81 0.16 -23.97
CA PRO A 161 1.72 0.77 -23.24
C PRO A 161 2.30 1.74 -22.21
N LYS A 162 1.74 2.95 -22.13
CA LYS A 162 2.06 3.96 -21.12
C LYS A 162 1.64 3.44 -19.74
N VAL A 163 2.48 2.60 -19.14
CA VAL A 163 2.38 2.25 -17.72
C VAL A 163 2.74 3.52 -16.95
N GLY A 164 1.70 4.13 -16.37
CA GLY A 164 1.72 5.47 -15.83
C GLY A 164 2.78 5.66 -14.74
N TYR A 165 3.24 6.91 -14.67
CA TYR A 165 4.17 7.53 -13.73
C TYR A 165 4.02 7.17 -12.23
N LEU A 166 2.94 6.49 -11.84
CA LEU A 166 2.67 6.07 -10.47
C LEU A 166 3.32 4.74 -10.07
N ALA A 167 3.77 3.92 -11.03
CA ALA A 167 4.42 2.64 -10.72
C ALA A 167 5.78 2.79 -10.00
N SER A 168 6.37 4.00 -10.04
CA SER A 168 7.70 4.27 -9.48
C SER A 168 7.69 4.92 -8.09
N TRP A 169 6.52 5.25 -7.53
CA TRP A 169 6.46 6.07 -6.32
C TRP A 169 6.91 5.37 -5.02
N PHE A 170 7.03 4.03 -5.03
CA PHE A 170 7.51 3.26 -3.90
C PHE A 170 8.43 2.12 -4.34
N LYS A 171 9.54 2.46 -5.02
CA LYS A 171 10.66 1.52 -5.17
C LYS A 171 11.79 1.97 -4.24
N TRP A 172 11.89 1.33 -3.08
CA TRP A 172 13.09 1.46 -2.24
C TRP A 172 14.25 0.75 -2.95
N SER A 173 15.39 1.42 -3.04
CA SER A 173 16.67 0.91 -3.57
C SER A 173 17.30 -0.11 -2.65
#